data_AF-A0A947CA63-F1
#
_entry.id   AF-A0A947CA63-F1
#
_cell.length_a   1.000
_cell.length_b   1.000
_cell.length_c   1.000
_cell.angle_alpha   90.00
_cell.angle_beta   90.00
_cell.angle_gamma   90.00
#
_symmetry.space_group_name_H-M   'P 1'
#
loop_
_entity.id
_entity.type
_entity.pdbx_description
1 polymer ?
#
loop_
_entity_poly.entity_id
_entity_poly.type
_entity_poly.pdbx_seq_one_letter_code
_entity_poly.pdbx_strand_id
1 'polypeptide(L)'
;MFRQTRHCRIRILLLAACAWGGCKKDTPPPERADKRAAEAAAPIGADRTQLVTVVSKQWDEFRATLRRFERTPQKRWKSVGPSVEVVLGREGYGWGRGLHGTSAPPGRPGPIKREGDGRSPAGVFGIGNAYGYAPTRDDLSLPYAQASD
;
A
#
# COMPACT_ATOMS: atom_id res chain seq x y z
N MET A 1 69.88 -27.01 1.20
CA MET A 1 69.14 -26.20 0.20
C MET A 1 68.92 -24.80 0.81
N PHE A 2 69.96 -23.95 0.78
CA PHE A 2 70.05 -22.72 -0.02
C PHE A 2 68.78 -21.82 0.08
N ARG A 3 68.81 -20.77 0.92
CA ARG A 3 69.20 -19.36 0.66
C ARG A 3 68.09 -18.54 -0.05
N GLN A 4 67.59 -17.49 0.61
CA GLN A 4 67.63 -16.05 0.23
C GLN A 4 66.50 -15.26 0.95
N THR A 5 66.77 -14.48 2.01
CA THR A 5 67.08 -13.02 2.05
C THR A 5 66.31 -12.11 1.08
N ARG A 6 65.50 -11.17 1.63
CA ARG A 6 65.55 -9.67 1.54
C ARG A 6 64.64 -9.11 2.67
N HIS A 7 65.08 -8.49 3.77
CA HIS A 7 65.70 -7.17 4.01
C HIS A 7 64.96 -5.95 3.42
N CYS A 8 65.01 -4.85 4.19
CA CYS A 8 64.44 -3.51 3.96
C CYS A 8 62.94 -3.44 4.33
N ARG A 9 62.42 -2.65 5.27
CA ARG A 9 62.63 -1.27 5.77
C ARG A 9 61.68 -1.12 6.98
N ILE A 10 61.71 -0.20 7.95
CA ILE A 10 62.49 0.97 8.32
C ILE A 10 62.05 1.27 9.77
N ARG A 11 62.99 1.71 10.60
CA ARG A 11 62.74 2.28 11.93
C ARG A 11 61.96 3.60 11.80
N ILE A 12 61.07 3.91 12.72
CA ILE A 12 61.08 5.14 13.53
C ILE A 12 59.86 5.15 14.45
N LEU A 13 60.18 5.31 15.73
CA LEU A 13 59.30 5.49 16.88
C LEU A 13 59.30 6.98 17.23
N LEU A 14 58.20 7.43 17.85
CA LEU A 14 58.01 8.60 18.73
C LEU A 14 57.30 9.87 18.19
N LEU A 15 56.02 9.95 18.64
CA LEU A 15 55.39 10.99 19.48
C LEU A 15 55.37 12.46 19.01
N ALA A 16 54.16 12.97 18.77
CA ALA A 16 53.73 14.28 19.26
C ALA A 16 52.20 14.33 19.36
N ALA A 17 51.69 14.61 20.57
CA ALA A 17 50.29 14.89 20.84
C ALA A 17 49.95 16.33 20.44
N CYS A 18 48.75 16.55 19.89
CA CYS A 18 48.03 17.81 20.01
C CYS A 18 46.53 17.51 19.98
N ALA A 19 45.86 17.86 21.07
CA ALA A 19 44.42 17.82 21.18
C ALA A 19 43.79 18.88 20.27
N TRP A 20 42.66 18.54 19.63
CA TRP A 20 41.53 19.44 19.50
C TRP A 20 40.25 18.62 19.53
N GLY A 21 39.43 18.90 20.54
CA GLY A 21 38.08 18.40 20.65
C GLY A 21 37.25 18.95 19.50
N GLY A 22 36.97 18.10 18.52
CA GLY A 22 35.86 18.25 17.60
C GLY A 22 34.81 17.24 17.99
N CYS A 23 33.77 17.68 18.70
CA CYS A 23 32.55 16.88 18.88
C CYS A 23 31.87 16.81 17.51
N LYS A 24 32.26 15.85 16.67
CA LYS A 24 31.53 15.50 15.47
C LYS A 24 30.19 14.93 15.95
N LYS A 25 29.13 15.74 15.86
CA LYS A 25 27.78 15.19 15.86
C LYS A 25 27.64 14.42 14.56
N ASP A 26 28.04 13.16 14.58
CA ASP A 26 27.64 12.19 13.58
C ASP A 26 26.12 12.08 13.69
N THR A 27 25.43 12.92 12.91
CA THR A 27 23.99 12.84 12.76
C THR A 27 23.77 11.62 11.86
N PRO A 28 23.20 10.51 12.37
CA PRO A 28 22.91 9.38 11.51
C PRO A 28 21.93 9.85 10.39
N PRO A 29 22.08 9.35 9.16
CA PRO A 29 21.24 9.76 8.04
C PRO A 29 19.74 9.58 8.35
N PRO A 30 18.84 10.43 7.83
CA PRO A 30 17.40 10.38 8.08
C PRO A 30 16.68 9.19 7.42
N GLU A 31 17.35 8.06 7.20
CA GLU A 31 16.77 6.92 6.48
C GLU A 31 15.68 6.19 7.28
N ARG A 32 15.69 6.32 8.62
CA ARG A 32 14.73 5.63 9.50
C ARG A 32 13.42 6.40 9.72
N ALA A 33 13.43 7.71 9.51
CA ALA A 33 12.23 8.55 9.62
C ALA A 33 11.37 8.45 8.35
N ASP A 34 12.00 8.36 7.18
CA ASP A 34 11.30 8.24 5.90
C ASP A 34 10.50 6.94 5.75
N LYS A 35 10.99 5.81 6.26
CA LYS A 35 10.21 4.55 6.23
C LYS A 35 8.95 4.62 7.09
N ARG A 36 8.99 5.36 8.21
CA ARG A 36 7.86 5.48 9.14
C ARG A 36 6.83 6.53 8.72
N ALA A 37 7.25 7.50 7.91
CA ALA A 37 6.37 8.52 7.31
C ALA A 37 5.79 8.08 5.96
N ALA A 38 6.52 7.28 5.16
CA ALA A 38 6.02 6.68 3.92
C ALA A 38 5.04 5.52 4.19
N GLU A 39 5.11 4.92 5.38
CA GLU A 39 4.07 4.07 5.96
C GLU A 39 3.01 4.92 6.68
N ALA A 40 2.53 5.98 6.02
CA ALA A 40 1.18 6.45 6.28
C ALA A 40 0.29 5.21 6.14
N ALA A 41 -0.27 4.73 7.26
CA ALA A 41 -0.83 3.38 7.40
C ALA A 41 -1.56 2.96 6.12
N ALA A 42 -1.02 1.95 5.42
CA ALA A 42 -1.61 1.51 4.16
C ALA A 42 -3.12 1.28 4.38
N PRO A 43 -4.00 1.77 3.49
CA PRO A 43 -5.44 1.80 3.73
C PRO A 43 -6.07 0.40 3.90
N ILE A 44 -5.30 -0.65 3.65
CA ILE A 44 -5.65 -2.05 3.87
C ILE A 44 -4.79 -2.59 5.02
N GLY A 45 -5.35 -2.59 6.23
CA GLY A 45 -4.69 -3.08 7.44
C GLY A 45 -4.32 -4.57 7.38
N ALA A 46 -3.36 -4.99 8.20
CA ALA A 46 -2.87 -6.38 8.26
C ALA A 46 -3.90 -7.39 8.79
N ASP A 47 -4.93 -6.89 9.48
CA ASP A 47 -6.10 -7.61 10.00
C ASP A 47 -7.10 -8.00 8.89
N ARG A 48 -7.07 -7.33 7.74
CA ARG A 48 -7.94 -7.66 6.60
C ARG A 48 -7.43 -8.89 5.88
N THR A 49 -8.26 -9.94 5.80
CA THR A 49 -7.92 -11.25 5.22
C THR A 49 -8.58 -11.51 3.86
N GLN A 50 -9.53 -10.68 3.45
CA GLN A 50 -10.22 -10.78 2.15
C GLN A 50 -10.14 -9.44 1.40
N LEU A 51 -10.06 -9.51 0.08
CA LEU A 51 -9.97 -8.34 -0.81
C LEU A 51 -10.65 -8.63 -2.14
N VAL A 52 -11.35 -7.64 -2.67
CA VAL A 52 -11.85 -7.61 -4.04
C VAL A 52 -11.21 -6.41 -4.74
N THR A 53 -10.62 -6.65 -5.92
CA THR A 53 -10.06 -5.56 -6.75
C THR A 53 -10.85 -5.48 -8.04
N VAL A 54 -11.10 -4.26 -8.50
CA VAL A 54 -11.62 -3.98 -9.84
C VAL A 54 -10.59 -3.10 -10.54
N VAL A 55 -10.06 -3.56 -11.66
CA VAL A 55 -8.98 -2.88 -12.39
C VAL A 55 -9.41 -2.64 -13.82
N SER A 56 -9.28 -1.40 -14.27
CA SER A 56 -9.42 -0.99 -15.66
C SER A 56 -8.09 -0.46 -16.19
N LYS A 57 -7.98 -0.33 -17.52
CA LYS A 57 -6.76 0.12 -18.19
C LYS A 57 -6.58 1.64 -18.12
N GLN A 58 -7.68 2.39 -18.21
CA GLN A 58 -7.69 3.86 -18.32
C GLN A 58 -8.86 4.44 -17.52
N TRP A 59 -8.76 5.70 -17.09
CA TRP A 59 -9.74 6.35 -16.22
C TRP A 59 -11.15 6.51 -16.82
N ASP A 60 -11.25 6.60 -18.13
CA ASP A 60 -12.46 6.78 -18.93
C ASP A 60 -12.99 5.46 -19.53
N GLU A 61 -12.32 4.34 -19.27
CA GLU A 61 -12.76 3.03 -19.71
C GLU A 61 -13.83 2.46 -18.77
N PHE A 62 -14.94 2.02 -19.35
CA PHE A 62 -16.04 1.43 -18.59
C PHE A 62 -15.88 -0.09 -18.40
N ARG A 63 -15.04 -0.78 -19.18
CA ARG A 63 -14.74 -2.20 -18.96
C ARG A 63 -13.65 -2.37 -17.90
N ALA A 64 -13.84 -3.36 -17.03
CA ALA A 64 -12.86 -3.68 -16.00
C ALA A 64 -12.84 -5.17 -15.69
N THR A 65 -11.85 -5.59 -14.92
CA THR A 65 -11.73 -6.97 -14.44
C THR A 65 -11.78 -7.00 -12.92
N LEU A 66 -12.68 -7.80 -12.38
CA LEU A 66 -12.79 -8.11 -10.97
C LEU A 66 -11.94 -9.34 -10.63
N ARG A 67 -11.20 -9.26 -9.51
CA ARG A 67 -10.48 -10.39 -8.91
C ARG A 67 -10.73 -10.43 -7.40
N ARG A 68 -10.77 -11.64 -6.84
CA ARG A 68 -10.92 -11.90 -5.41
C ARG A 68 -9.63 -12.45 -4.85
N PHE A 69 -9.32 -12.09 -3.62
CA PHE A 69 -8.12 -12.53 -2.92
C PHE A 69 -8.41 -12.84 -1.46
N GLU A 70 -7.65 -13.78 -0.93
CA GLU A 70 -7.62 -14.12 0.49
C GLU A 70 -6.18 -14.22 0.99
N ARG A 71 -5.99 -13.99 2.28
CA ARG A 71 -4.75 -14.27 3.00
C ARG A 71 -5.06 -14.65 4.44
N THR A 72 -4.16 -15.40 5.06
CA THR A 72 -4.09 -15.40 6.52
C THR A 72 -3.48 -14.07 7.00
N PRO A 73 -3.77 -13.63 8.24
CA PRO A 73 -3.19 -12.40 8.79
C PRO A 73 -1.67 -12.32 8.59
N GLN A 74 -1.18 -11.14 8.22
CA GLN A 74 0.25 -10.84 7.97
C GLN A 74 0.95 -11.71 6.88
N LYS A 75 0.21 -12.52 6.11
CA LYS A 75 0.77 -13.25 4.97
C LYS A 75 0.44 -12.55 3.64
N ARG A 76 0.94 -13.13 2.54
CA ARG A 76 0.69 -12.65 1.18
C ARG A 76 -0.72 -13.01 0.71
N TRP A 77 -1.29 -12.14 -0.12
CA TRP A 77 -2.55 -12.37 -0.82
C TRP A 77 -2.43 -13.52 -1.82
N LYS A 78 -3.47 -14.34 -1.90
CA LYS A 78 -3.66 -15.42 -2.88
C LYS A 78 -4.96 -15.17 -3.63
N SER A 79 -4.97 -15.34 -4.94
CA SER A 79 -6.19 -15.20 -5.75
C SER A 79 -7.17 -16.32 -5.49
N VAL A 80 -8.46 -16.01 -5.49
CA VAL A 80 -9.56 -16.97 -5.31
C VAL A 80 -10.48 -16.96 -6.53
N GLY A 81 -10.58 -18.13 -7.17
CA GLY A 81 -11.41 -18.35 -8.36
C GLY A 81 -10.93 -17.59 -9.60
N PRO A 82 -11.69 -17.69 -10.71
CA PRO A 82 -11.39 -16.97 -11.94
C PRO A 82 -11.67 -15.47 -11.77
N SER A 83 -11.05 -14.67 -12.65
CA SER A 83 -11.44 -13.27 -12.84
C SER A 83 -12.80 -13.15 -13.52
N VAL A 84 -13.50 -12.05 -13.26
CA VAL A 84 -14.82 -11.76 -13.82
C VAL A 84 -14.76 -10.45 -14.59
N GLU A 85 -15.29 -10.41 -15.81
CA GLU A 85 -15.49 -9.16 -16.53
C GLU A 85 -16.61 -8.36 -15.88
N VAL A 86 -16.36 -7.08 -15.62
CA VAL A 86 -17.30 -6.18 -14.97
C VAL A 86 -17.30 -4.83 -15.68
N VAL A 87 -18.31 -4.02 -15.39
CA VAL A 87 -18.42 -2.65 -15.89
C VAL A 87 -18.34 -1.64 -14.76
N LEU A 88 -17.77 -0.48 -15.06
CA LEU A 88 -17.75 0.73 -14.24
C LEU A 88 -18.84 1.69 -14.74
N GLY A 89 -18.88 2.90 -14.18
CA GLY A 89 -19.71 3.98 -14.70
C GLY A 89 -19.41 4.24 -16.18
N ARG A 90 -20.40 4.77 -16.92
CA ARG A 90 -20.26 4.96 -18.39
C ARG A 90 -19.09 5.86 -18.77
N GLU A 91 -18.72 6.79 -17.89
CA GLU A 91 -17.58 7.71 -18.06
C GLU A 91 -16.31 7.17 -17.36
N GLY A 92 -16.29 5.88 -17.01
CA GLY A 92 -15.23 5.21 -16.29
C GLY A 92 -15.29 5.41 -14.77
N TYR A 93 -14.19 5.84 -14.17
CA TYR A 93 -14.04 6.00 -12.73
C TYR A 93 -13.20 7.23 -12.36
N GLY A 94 -13.25 7.63 -11.10
CA GLY A 94 -12.47 8.75 -10.58
C GLY A 94 -12.38 8.72 -9.06
N TRP A 95 -11.34 9.31 -8.48
CA TRP A 95 -11.07 9.29 -7.05
C TRP A 95 -12.31 9.71 -6.25
N GLY A 96 -12.77 8.78 -5.43
CA GLY A 96 -13.85 8.98 -4.48
C GLY A 96 -13.32 9.05 -3.05
N ARG A 97 -14.24 9.31 -2.11
CA ARG A 97 -13.96 9.33 -0.67
C ARG A 97 -13.94 7.90 -0.14
N GLY A 98 -12.80 7.44 0.35
CA GLY A 98 -12.63 6.08 0.87
C GLY A 98 -11.59 6.00 1.99
N LEU A 99 -11.13 4.79 2.30
CA LEU A 99 -10.14 4.53 3.36
C LEU A 99 -8.76 5.15 3.07
N HIS A 100 -8.53 5.60 1.83
CA HIS A 100 -7.33 6.30 1.41
C HIS A 100 -7.40 7.83 1.58
N GLY A 101 -8.55 8.35 2.02
CA GLY A 101 -8.81 9.78 2.17
C GLY A 101 -9.97 10.28 1.29
N THR A 102 -10.09 11.60 1.17
CA THR A 102 -11.21 12.27 0.48
C THR A 102 -10.88 12.75 -0.93
N SER A 103 -9.64 12.58 -1.40
CA SER A 103 -9.15 13.08 -2.69
C SER A 103 -8.14 12.11 -3.31
N ALA A 104 -7.59 12.47 -4.48
CA ALA A 104 -6.48 11.74 -5.08
C ALA A 104 -5.30 11.60 -4.09
N PRO A 105 -4.74 10.40 -3.89
CA PRO A 105 -3.53 10.22 -3.09
C PRO A 105 -2.33 10.98 -3.70
N PRO A 106 -1.38 11.45 -2.86
CA PRO A 106 -0.15 12.06 -3.35
C PRO A 106 0.56 11.18 -4.38
N GLY A 107 1.00 11.78 -5.49
CA GLY A 107 1.68 11.07 -6.58
C GLY A 107 0.77 10.20 -7.46
N ARG A 108 -0.55 10.21 -7.26
CA ARG A 108 -1.52 9.46 -8.07
C ARG A 108 -2.61 10.38 -8.65
N PRO A 109 -2.26 11.28 -9.59
CA PRO A 109 -3.24 12.18 -10.20
C PRO A 109 -4.33 11.40 -10.94
N GLY A 110 -5.50 12.01 -11.08
CA GLY A 110 -6.63 11.41 -11.79
C GLY A 110 -7.90 12.23 -11.62
N PRO A 111 -8.96 11.90 -12.37
CA PRO A 111 -10.25 12.56 -12.23
C PRO A 111 -10.80 12.37 -10.81
N ILE A 112 -11.49 13.39 -10.30
CA ILE A 112 -12.19 13.33 -9.02
C ILE A 112 -13.67 13.05 -9.29
N LYS A 113 -14.22 12.04 -8.63
CA LYS A 113 -15.63 11.71 -8.77
C LYS A 113 -16.50 12.84 -8.21
N ARG A 114 -17.57 13.17 -8.94
CA ARG A 114 -18.67 14.04 -8.53
C ARG A 114 -20.01 13.31 -8.66
N GLU A 115 -21.04 13.86 -8.06
CA GLU A 115 -22.40 13.34 -8.27
C GLU A 115 -22.88 13.67 -9.70
N GLY A 116 -23.59 12.74 -10.34
CA GLY A 116 -24.11 12.92 -11.71
C GLY A 116 -23.08 12.81 -12.84
N ASP A 117 -21.78 12.65 -12.54
CA ASP A 117 -20.70 12.61 -13.54
C ASP A 117 -20.57 11.31 -14.33
N GLY A 118 -21.41 10.31 -14.04
CA GLY A 118 -21.36 9.00 -14.69
C GLY A 118 -20.13 8.15 -14.37
N ARG A 119 -19.32 8.51 -13.36
CA ARG A 119 -18.11 7.77 -12.94
C ARG A 119 -18.34 6.89 -11.72
N SER A 120 -17.72 5.72 -11.67
CA SER A 120 -17.60 4.94 -10.42
C SER A 120 -16.54 5.53 -9.48
N PRO A 121 -16.68 5.38 -8.15
CA PRO A 121 -15.66 5.84 -7.21
C PRO A 121 -14.40 4.96 -7.27
N ALA A 122 -13.23 5.59 -7.40
CA ALA A 122 -11.92 4.98 -7.31
C ALA A 122 -11.37 5.11 -5.88
N GLY A 123 -10.73 4.06 -5.39
CA GLY A 123 -10.14 4.07 -4.05
C GLY A 123 -10.21 2.72 -3.38
N VAL A 124 -9.97 2.75 -2.07
CA VAL A 124 -10.13 1.61 -1.16
C VAL A 124 -11.38 1.84 -0.32
N PHE A 125 -12.28 0.86 -0.27
CA PHE A 125 -13.55 0.95 0.43
C PHE A 125 -13.76 -0.30 1.29
N GLY A 126 -14.45 -0.14 2.42
CA GLY A 126 -14.94 -1.28 3.20
C GLY A 126 -16.18 -1.88 2.54
N ILE A 127 -16.30 -3.20 2.57
CA ILE A 127 -17.56 -3.89 2.25
C ILE A 127 -18.37 -3.91 3.54
N GLY A 128 -19.53 -3.25 3.53
CA GLY A 128 -20.43 -3.17 4.67
C GLY A 128 -21.45 -4.32 4.68
N ASN A 129 -22.62 -4.03 5.21
CA ASN A 129 -23.71 -4.98 5.34
C ASN A 129 -24.27 -5.39 3.97
N ALA A 130 -24.82 -6.60 3.91
CA ALA A 130 -25.78 -6.96 2.89
C ALA A 130 -27.16 -6.39 3.27
N TYR A 131 -27.96 -6.02 2.27
CA TYR A 131 -29.30 -5.47 2.45
C TYR A 131 -30.32 -6.25 1.63
N GLY A 132 -31.56 -6.30 2.10
CA GLY A 132 -32.69 -6.84 1.33
C GLY A 132 -34.00 -6.76 2.11
N TYR A 133 -35.10 -7.22 1.52
CA TYR A 133 -36.44 -7.06 2.11
C TYR A 133 -36.86 -8.16 3.10
N ALA A 134 -36.10 -9.27 3.17
CA ALA A 134 -36.40 -10.34 4.11
C ALA A 134 -36.16 -9.87 5.55
N PRO A 135 -36.92 -10.36 6.55
CA PRO A 135 -36.69 -9.98 7.95
C PRO A 135 -35.29 -10.36 8.46
N THR A 136 -34.81 -11.55 8.12
CA THR A 136 -33.49 -12.07 8.52
C THR A 136 -32.87 -12.95 7.42
N ARG A 137 -31.55 -13.12 7.46
CA ARG A 137 -30.77 -13.99 6.57
C ARG A 137 -29.63 -14.64 7.36
N ASP A 138 -29.72 -15.94 7.59
CA ASP A 138 -28.74 -16.71 8.38
C ASP A 138 -27.71 -17.45 7.49
N ASP A 139 -27.87 -17.37 6.18
CA ASP A 139 -27.02 -18.02 5.16
C ASP A 139 -25.93 -17.10 4.61
N LEU A 140 -25.81 -15.88 5.14
CA LEU A 140 -24.80 -14.90 4.73
C LEU A 140 -23.67 -14.82 5.75
N SER A 141 -22.43 -14.75 5.25
CA SER A 141 -21.27 -14.43 6.09
C SER A 141 -21.11 -12.93 6.34
N LEU A 142 -21.79 -12.08 5.56
CA LEU A 142 -21.85 -10.63 5.78
C LEU A 142 -22.99 -10.31 6.74
N PRO A 143 -22.83 -9.31 7.64
CA PRO A 143 -23.95 -8.81 8.42
C PRO A 143 -25.10 -8.39 7.51
N TYR A 144 -26.33 -8.71 7.91
CA TYR A 144 -27.52 -8.42 7.12
C TYR A 144 -28.38 -7.35 7.80
N ALA A 145 -28.89 -6.41 7.01
CA ALA A 145 -29.85 -5.41 7.46
C ALA A 145 -31.09 -5.44 6.56
N GLN A 146 -32.27 -5.59 7.17
CA GLN A 146 -33.54 -5.47 6.45
C GLN A 146 -33.70 -4.04 5.93
N ALA A 147 -34.00 -3.89 4.64
CA ALA A 147 -34.40 -2.62 4.05
C ALA A 147 -35.87 -2.35 4.39
N SER A 148 -36.15 -1.14 4.88
CA SER A 148 -37.50 -0.62 5.05
C SER A 148 -37.81 0.39 3.94
N ASP A 149 -39.08 0.52 3.61
CA ASP A 149 -39.58 1.58 2.73
C ASP A 149 -39.56 2.96 3.40
#